data_AF-A0A958G9A6-F1
#
_entry.id   AF-A0A958G9A6-F1
#
_cell.length_a   1.000
_cell.length_b   1.000
_cell.length_c   1.000
_cell.angle_alpha   90.00
_cell.angle_beta   90.00
_cell.angle_gamma   90.00
#
_symmetry.space_group_name_H-M   'P 1'
#
loop_
_entity.id
_entity.type
_entity.pdbx_description
1 polymer ?
#
loop_
_entity_poly.entity_id
_entity_poly.type
_entity_poly.pdbx_seq_one_letter_code
_entity_poly.pdbx_strand_id
1 'polypeptide(L)'
;PQHTHLKYHALASFSSLAQRPEFQRMYNSWFAFTIHNYVQVSPTADINELQSKLPVFLDTYMGEGIAQFGGQFAFFFQPVTDIHLRSDLKHEFEPGGDINKVYIFASIAILMLLIAGFNYINLQNAASLKRFHEVGMRKILGASRRT
;
A
#
# COMPACT_ATOMS: atom_id res chain seq x y z
N PRO A 1 7.58 -13.19 -9.24
CA PRO A 1 6.74 -11.99 -9.45
C PRO A 1 7.54 -10.72 -9.13
N GLN A 2 7.51 -9.69 -9.98
CA GLN A 2 8.32 -8.48 -9.74
C GLN A 2 7.73 -7.57 -8.64
N HIS A 3 6.40 -7.56 -8.48
CA HIS A 3 5.69 -6.77 -7.47
C HIS A 3 5.02 -7.71 -6.45
N THR A 4 5.80 -8.13 -5.47
CA THR A 4 5.31 -8.94 -4.35
C THR A 4 6.07 -8.53 -3.08
N HIS A 5 5.39 -8.58 -1.94
CA HIS A 5 6.02 -8.42 -0.64
C HIS A 5 6.92 -9.60 -0.28
N LEU A 6 6.80 -10.74 -0.96
CA LEU A 6 7.59 -11.95 -0.74
C LEU A 6 8.65 -12.09 -1.85
N LYS A 7 9.74 -11.32 -1.76
CA LYS A 7 10.89 -11.49 -2.67
C LYS A 7 11.85 -12.55 -2.14
N TYR A 8 12.25 -13.48 -3.01
CA TYR A 8 13.18 -14.55 -2.68
C TYR A 8 14.08 -14.89 -3.86
N HIS A 9 15.31 -15.30 -3.56
CA HIS A 9 16.26 -15.84 -4.54
C HIS A 9 16.31 -17.38 -4.53
N ALA A 10 15.92 -17.97 -3.41
CA ALA A 10 15.85 -19.42 -3.21
C ALA A 10 14.68 -19.75 -2.29
N LEU A 11 14.14 -20.95 -2.45
CA LEU A 11 13.14 -21.52 -1.56
C LEU A 11 13.67 -22.84 -1.01
N ALA A 12 13.40 -23.08 0.27
CA ALA A 12 13.66 -24.34 0.93
C ALA A 12 12.38 -24.83 1.61
N SER A 13 12.21 -26.14 1.67
CA SER A 13 11.06 -26.73 2.35
C SER A 13 11.16 -26.49 3.85
N PHE A 14 10.13 -25.88 4.43
CA PHE A 14 10.03 -25.66 5.86
C PHE A 14 10.01 -26.99 6.64
N SER A 15 9.35 -28.03 6.11
CA SER A 15 9.30 -29.36 6.74
C SER A 15 10.67 -30.05 6.75
N SER A 16 11.49 -29.84 5.72
CA SER A 16 12.84 -30.39 5.65
C SER A 16 13.79 -29.67 6.60
N LEU A 17 13.65 -28.35 6.75
CA LEU A 17 14.41 -27.58 7.75
C LEU A 17 14.03 -27.97 9.18
N ALA A 18 12.75 -28.22 9.44
CA ALA A 18 12.24 -28.63 10.74
C ALA A 18 12.88 -29.93 11.26
N GLN A 19 13.34 -30.83 10.39
CA GLN A 19 14.02 -32.07 10.78
C GLN A 19 15.44 -31.82 11.33
N ARG A 20 16.03 -30.65 11.07
CA ARG A 20 17.39 -30.35 11.51
C ARG A 20 17.41 -29.94 12.98
N PRO A 21 18.34 -30.48 13.80
CA PRO A 21 18.40 -30.19 15.23
C PRO A 21 18.44 -28.69 15.55
N GLU A 22 19.14 -27.90 14.74
CA GLU A 22 19.27 -26.45 14.94
C GLU A 22 17.95 -25.67 14.75
N PHE A 23 17.01 -26.20 13.97
CA PHE A 23 15.71 -25.54 13.68
C PHE A 23 14.58 -26.04 14.57
N GLN A 24 14.72 -27.19 15.24
CA GLN A 24 13.67 -27.80 16.07
C GLN A 24 13.15 -26.88 17.18
N ARG A 25 14.04 -26.09 17.80
CA ARG A 25 13.63 -25.15 18.86
C ARG A 25 12.74 -24.03 18.32
N MET A 26 13.05 -23.51 17.14
CA MET A 26 12.24 -22.47 16.49
C MET A 26 10.92 -23.05 15.98
N TYR A 27 10.97 -24.24 15.38
CA TYR A 27 9.81 -24.92 14.81
C TYR A 27 8.72 -25.22 15.85
N ASN A 28 9.12 -25.64 17.06
CA ASN A 28 8.20 -25.99 18.14
C ASN A 28 7.89 -24.83 19.10
N SER A 29 8.26 -23.59 18.76
CA SER A 29 8.09 -22.43 19.64
C SER A 29 7.02 -21.49 19.12
N TRP A 30 6.05 -21.17 19.98
CA TRP A 30 5.06 -20.12 19.72
C TRP A 30 5.65 -18.70 19.81
N PHE A 31 6.86 -18.55 20.32
CA PHE A 31 7.58 -17.26 20.45
C PHE A 31 8.59 -17.05 19.32
N ALA A 32 8.52 -17.84 18.25
CA ALA A 32 9.33 -17.66 17.04
C ALA A 32 8.72 -16.59 16.11
N PHE A 33 8.91 -15.31 16.44
CA PHE A 33 8.36 -14.18 15.68
C PHE A 33 9.05 -13.90 14.33
N THR A 34 9.94 -14.78 13.89
CA THR A 34 10.63 -14.70 12.58
C THR A 34 9.86 -15.40 11.47
N ILE A 35 8.81 -16.16 11.80
CA ILE A 35 7.99 -16.90 10.85
C ILE A 35 6.76 -16.07 10.47
N HIS A 36 6.57 -15.89 9.16
CA HIS A 36 5.37 -15.24 8.62
C HIS A 36 4.29 -16.28 8.33
N ASN A 37 3.11 -16.12 8.92
CA ASN A 37 1.99 -17.03 8.75
C ASN A 37 0.95 -16.43 7.81
N TYR A 38 0.63 -17.15 6.73
CA TYR A 38 -0.44 -16.79 5.81
C TYR A 38 -1.61 -17.74 6.01
N VAL A 39 -2.79 -17.18 6.24
CA VAL A 39 -4.03 -17.95 6.44
C VAL A 39 -4.99 -17.62 5.31
N GLN A 40 -5.43 -18.64 4.59
CA GLN A 40 -6.52 -18.51 3.63
C GLN A 40 -7.84 -18.84 4.33
N VAL A 41 -8.77 -17.90 4.31
CA VAL A 41 -10.12 -18.06 4.88
C VAL A 41 -11.14 -18.38 3.79
N SER A 42 -12.28 -18.94 4.19
CA SER A 42 -13.43 -19.09 3.29
C SER A 42 -13.89 -17.72 2.77
N PRO A 43 -14.34 -17.60 1.50
CA PRO A 43 -14.93 -16.37 0.99
C PRO A 43 -16.12 -15.83 1.80
N THR A 44 -16.79 -16.70 2.56
CA THR A 44 -17.95 -16.35 3.40
C THR A 44 -17.61 -16.17 4.88
N ALA A 45 -16.34 -16.24 5.26
CA ALA A 45 -15.93 -16.12 6.66
C ALA A 45 -16.03 -14.67 7.14
N ASP A 46 -16.53 -14.47 8.36
CA ASP A 46 -16.43 -13.18 9.05
C ASP A 46 -15.07 -13.06 9.72
N ILE A 47 -14.23 -12.15 9.21
CA ILE A 47 -12.90 -11.87 9.77
C ILE A 47 -12.99 -11.34 11.20
N ASN A 48 -14.01 -10.55 11.54
CA ASN A 48 -14.17 -10.00 12.90
C ASN A 48 -14.52 -11.11 13.88
N GLU A 49 -15.35 -12.07 13.46
CA GLU A 49 -15.64 -13.26 14.26
C GLU A 49 -14.36 -14.08 14.49
N LEU A 50 -13.56 -14.32 13.45
CA LEU A 50 -12.27 -15.01 13.58
C LEU A 50 -11.29 -14.25 14.49
N GLN A 51 -11.20 -12.93 14.33
CA GLN A 51 -10.36 -12.06 15.15
C GLN A 51 -10.73 -12.19 16.64
N SER A 52 -12.03 -12.27 16.96
CA SER A 52 -12.52 -12.41 18.33
C SER A 52 -12.11 -13.72 19.00
N LYS A 53 -11.73 -14.75 18.22
CA LYS A 53 -11.26 -16.05 18.71
C LYS A 53 -9.75 -16.08 18.99
N LEU A 54 -8.97 -15.12 18.46
CA LEU A 54 -7.52 -15.06 18.64
C LEU A 54 -7.06 -14.91 20.11
N PRO A 55 -7.74 -14.15 20.98
CA PRO A 55 -7.37 -14.08 22.40
C PRO A 55 -7.44 -15.44 23.10
N VAL A 56 -8.49 -16.23 22.84
CA VAL A 56 -8.63 -17.59 23.41
C VAL A 56 -7.56 -18.52 22.87
N PHE A 57 -7.26 -18.43 21.57
CA PHE A 57 -6.16 -19.17 20.96
C PHE A 57 -4.81 -18.82 21.60
N LEU A 58 -4.52 -17.53 21.79
CA LEU A 58 -3.30 -17.07 22.45
C LEU A 58 -3.19 -17.60 23.88
N ASP A 59 -4.25 -17.53 24.67
CA ASP A 59 -4.24 -18.03 26.04
C ASP A 59 -3.99 -19.55 26.07
N THR A 60 -4.65 -20.30 25.18
CA THR A 60 -4.54 -21.77 25.09
C THR A 60 -3.12 -22.23 24.77
N TYR A 61 -2.43 -21.56 23.84
CA TYR A 61 -1.12 -22.02 23.33
C TYR A 61 0.08 -21.25 23.87
N MET A 62 -0.12 -20.03 24.36
CA MET A 62 0.94 -19.12 24.79
C MET A 62 0.75 -18.60 26.21
N GLY A 63 -0.40 -18.78 26.86
CA GLY A 63 -0.74 -18.14 28.15
C GLY A 63 0.33 -18.33 29.23
N GLU A 64 0.76 -19.57 29.47
CA GLU A 64 1.82 -19.87 30.45
C GLU A 64 3.15 -19.21 30.07
N GLY A 65 3.53 -19.27 28.79
CA GLY A 65 4.74 -18.64 28.28
C GLY A 65 4.70 -17.11 28.41
N ILE A 66 3.55 -16.49 28.14
CA ILE A 66 3.35 -15.04 28.26
C ILE A 66 3.49 -14.60 29.72
N ALA A 67 2.91 -15.37 30.65
CA ALA A 67 3.02 -15.10 32.09
C ALA A 67 4.48 -15.14 32.58
N GLN A 68 5.29 -16.06 32.03
CA GLN A 68 6.72 -16.16 32.35
C GLN A 68 7.57 -15.06 31.68
N PHE A 69 7.24 -14.70 30.42
CA PHE A 69 8.00 -13.71 29.65
C PHE A 69 7.76 -12.27 30.14
N GLY A 70 6.61 -12.00 30.75
CA GLY A 70 6.23 -10.67 31.21
C GLY A 70 5.93 -9.73 30.04
N GLY A 71 4.70 -9.78 29.52
CA GLY A 71 4.26 -8.90 28.44
C GLY A 71 2.79 -9.10 28.05
N GLN A 72 2.33 -8.29 27.10
CA GLN A 72 1.03 -8.46 26.46
C GLN A 72 1.25 -8.82 24.99
N PHE A 73 0.62 -9.90 24.55
CA PHE A 73 0.65 -10.33 23.15
C PHE A 73 -0.78 -10.31 22.62
N ALA A 74 -0.92 -9.80 21.41
CA ALA A 74 -2.16 -9.82 20.67
C ALA A 74 -1.85 -10.21 19.22
N PHE A 75 -2.68 -11.09 18.67
CA PHE A 75 -2.67 -11.42 17.27
C PHE A 75 -3.82 -10.71 16.58
N PHE A 76 -3.58 -10.33 15.34
CA PHE A 76 -4.58 -9.72 14.48
C PHE A 76 -4.36 -10.18 13.05
N PHE A 77 -5.46 -10.20 12.28
CA PHE A 77 -5.39 -10.45 10.86
C PHE A 77 -4.99 -9.18 10.12
N GLN A 78 -3.90 -9.26 9.35
CA GLN A 78 -3.47 -8.25 8.41
C GLN A 78 -3.85 -8.70 6.98
N PRO A 79 -4.74 -7.98 6.28
CA PRO A 79 -5.03 -8.30 4.89
C PRO A 79 -3.78 -8.21 4.01
N VAL A 80 -3.56 -9.21 3.16
CA VAL A 80 -2.38 -9.30 2.28
C VAL A 80 -2.33 -8.11 1.30
N THR A 81 -3.47 -7.63 0.85
CA THR A 81 -3.60 -6.47 -0.05
C THR A 81 -3.10 -5.16 0.57
N ASP A 82 -3.07 -5.11 1.89
CA ASP A 82 -2.81 -3.89 2.65
C ASP A 82 -1.37 -3.83 3.16
N ILE A 83 -0.61 -4.94 3.07
CA ILE A 83 0.78 -5.05 3.54
C ILE A 83 1.63 -3.90 2.99
N HIS A 84 1.57 -3.63 1.70
CA HIS A 84 2.50 -2.68 1.08
C HIS A 84 2.25 -1.20 1.43
N LEU A 85 1.03 -0.77 1.77
CA LEU A 85 0.74 0.67 1.95
C LEU A 85 0.15 1.03 3.31
N ARG A 86 -0.33 0.03 4.06
CA ARG A 86 -1.11 0.24 5.30
C ARG A 86 -0.59 -0.58 6.47
N SER A 87 0.34 -1.51 6.27
CA SER A 87 0.94 -2.26 7.37
C SER A 87 2.04 -1.46 8.07
N ASP A 88 2.11 -1.59 9.39
CA ASP A 88 3.16 -1.06 10.26
C ASP A 88 3.78 -2.19 11.11
N LEU A 89 3.75 -3.42 10.57
CA LEU A 89 4.31 -4.59 11.24
C LEU A 89 5.84 -4.53 11.25
N LYS A 90 6.43 -4.95 12.37
CA LYS A 90 7.87 -5.16 12.46
C LYS A 90 8.26 -6.44 11.74
N HIS A 91 9.47 -6.47 11.20
CA HIS A 91 10.07 -7.65 10.55
C HIS A 91 9.40 -8.11 9.24
N GLU A 92 8.69 -7.23 8.54
CA GLU A 92 8.24 -7.54 7.19
C GLU A 92 9.42 -7.80 6.23
N PHE A 93 9.19 -8.66 5.24
CA PHE A 93 10.21 -9.05 4.24
C PHE A 93 10.76 -7.86 3.44
N GLU A 94 9.94 -6.86 3.19
CA GLU A 94 10.33 -5.62 2.53
C GLU A 94 9.85 -4.42 3.34
N PRO A 95 10.55 -3.28 3.27
CA PRO A 95 10.02 -2.04 3.80
C PRO A 95 8.67 -1.72 3.15
N GLY A 96 7.65 -1.55 3.98
CA GLY A 96 6.35 -1.04 3.54
C GLY A 96 6.45 0.38 2.97
N GLY A 97 5.50 0.71 2.13
CA GLY A 97 5.14 2.08 1.77
C GLY A 97 4.15 2.68 2.77
N ASP A 98 3.82 3.95 2.55
CA ASP A 98 2.88 4.69 3.40
C ASP A 98 1.83 5.34 2.51
N ILE A 99 0.57 4.96 2.71
CA ILE A 99 -0.56 5.49 1.95
C ILE A 99 -0.69 7.02 2.06
N ASN A 100 -0.25 7.61 3.17
CA ASN A 100 -0.28 9.07 3.33
C ASN A 100 0.70 9.74 2.36
N LYS A 101 1.87 9.14 2.11
CA LYS A 101 2.82 9.64 1.10
C LYS A 101 2.20 9.61 -0.29
N VAL A 102 1.43 8.56 -0.61
CA VAL A 102 0.68 8.47 -1.87
C VAL A 102 -0.33 9.62 -1.98
N TYR A 103 -1.12 9.87 -0.92
CA TYR A 103 -2.08 10.97 -0.92
C TYR A 103 -1.42 12.35 -1.02
N ILE A 104 -0.30 12.56 -0.32
CA ILE A 104 0.48 13.81 -0.41
C ILE A 104 0.96 14.02 -1.84
N PHE A 105 1.62 13.04 -2.46
CA PHE A 105 2.12 13.20 -3.83
C PHE A 105 0.99 13.36 -4.87
N ALA A 106 -0.11 12.63 -4.71
CA ALA A 106 -1.29 12.78 -5.57
C ALA A 106 -1.88 14.19 -5.48
N SER A 107 -1.98 14.74 -4.26
CA SER A 107 -2.49 16.11 -4.06
C SER A 107 -1.59 17.16 -4.73
N ILE A 108 -0.26 17.02 -4.58
CA ILE A 108 0.71 17.92 -5.23
C ILE A 108 0.61 17.80 -6.76
N ALA A 109 0.50 16.58 -7.30
CA ALA A 109 0.35 16.36 -8.73
C ALA A 109 -0.92 17.02 -9.30
N ILE A 110 -2.05 16.92 -8.59
CA ILE A 110 -3.30 17.59 -8.98
C ILE A 110 -3.13 19.11 -8.97
N LEU A 111 -2.50 19.68 -7.93
CA LEU A 111 -2.25 21.12 -7.86
C LEU A 111 -1.36 21.60 -9.02
N MET A 112 -0.31 20.84 -9.36
CA MET A 112 0.54 21.15 -10.52
C MET A 112 -0.26 21.15 -11.82
N LEU A 113 -1.14 20.17 -12.03
CA LEU A 113 -2.00 20.11 -13.21
C LEU A 113 -2.97 21.29 -13.30
N LEU A 114 -3.55 21.72 -12.16
CA LEU A 114 -4.43 22.88 -12.12
C LEU A 114 -3.69 24.18 -12.44
N ILE A 115 -2.51 24.40 -11.86
CA ILE A 115 -1.68 25.57 -12.15
C ILE A 115 -1.29 25.59 -13.63
N ALA A 116 -0.86 24.45 -14.17
CA ALA A 116 -0.53 24.32 -15.59
C ALA A 116 -1.75 24.58 -16.48
N GLY A 117 -2.93 24.08 -16.12
CA GLY A 117 -4.19 24.31 -16.83
C GLY A 117 -4.60 25.77 -16.85
N PHE A 118 -4.59 26.47 -15.71
CA PHE A 118 -4.90 27.89 -15.64
C PHE A 118 -3.90 28.74 -16.44
N ASN A 119 -2.62 28.41 -16.34
CA ASN A 119 -1.57 29.06 -17.11
C ASN A 119 -1.81 28.89 -18.63
N TYR A 120 -2.13 27.66 -19.04
CA TYR A 120 -2.45 27.34 -20.43
C TYR A 120 -3.66 28.13 -20.94
N ILE A 121 -4.77 28.16 -20.19
CA ILE A 121 -5.98 28.93 -20.55
C ILE A 121 -5.64 30.41 -20.71
N ASN A 122 -4.90 30.98 -19.76
CA ASN A 122 -4.53 32.39 -19.79
C ASN A 122 -3.65 32.75 -20.99
N LEU A 123 -2.69 31.88 -21.35
CA LEU A 123 -1.87 32.06 -22.56
C LEU A 123 -2.68 31.94 -23.86
N GLN A 124 -3.59 30.96 -23.95
CA GLN A 124 -4.44 30.80 -25.13
C GLN A 124 -5.44 31.96 -25.29
N ASN A 125 -5.96 32.49 -24.18
CA ASN A 125 -6.83 33.67 -24.19
C ASN A 125 -6.07 34.93 -24.65
N ALA A 126 -4.85 35.16 -24.15
CA ALA A 126 -4.02 36.28 -24.59
C ALA A 126 -3.65 36.21 -26.09
N ALA A 127 -3.34 35.01 -26.59
CA ALA A 127 -3.09 34.77 -28.01
C ALA A 127 -4.35 34.99 -28.87
N SER A 128 -5.51 34.57 -28.37
CA SER A 128 -6.80 34.76 -29.04
C SER A 128 -7.19 36.24 -29.11
N LEU A 129 -6.99 37.02 -28.04
CA LEU A 129 -7.23 38.46 -28.02
C LEU A 129 -6.41 39.22 -29.07
N LYS A 130 -5.13 38.86 -29.26
CA LYS A 130 -4.32 39.42 -30.35
C LYS A 130 -4.91 39.13 -31.72
N ARG A 131 -5.33 37.88 -31.97
CA ARG A 131 -5.99 37.49 -33.23
C ARG A 131 -7.32 38.20 -33.43
N PHE A 132 -8.11 38.40 -32.38
CA PHE A 132 -9.36 39.17 -32.45
C PHE A 132 -9.11 40.61 -32.88
N HIS A 133 -8.08 41.26 -32.36
CA HIS A 133 -7.71 42.61 -32.75
C HIS A 133 -7.25 42.69 -34.22
N GLU A 134 -6.42 41.73 -34.64
CA GLU A 134 -5.95 41.62 -36.03
C GLU A 134 -7.11 41.42 -37.03
N VAL A 135 -8.03 40.51 -36.70
CA VAL A 135 -9.24 40.26 -37.50
C VAL A 135 -10.17 41.48 -37.51
N GLY A 136 -10.30 42.18 -36.38
CA GLY A 136 -11.08 43.42 -36.26
C GLY A 136 -10.55 44.54 -37.16
N MET A 137 -9.24 44.79 -37.15
CA MET A 137 -8.61 45.77 -38.04
C MET A 137 -8.76 45.40 -39.52
N ARG A 138 -8.56 44.12 -39.87
CA ARG A 138 -8.76 43.63 -41.25
C ARG A 138 -10.19 43.87 -41.75
N LYS A 139 -11.21 43.66 -40.91
CA LYS A 139 -12.62 43.93 -41.27
C LYS A 139 -12.89 45.41 -41.53
N ILE A 140 -12.35 46.31 -40.70
CA ILE A 140 -12.53 47.76 -40.86
C ILE A 140 -11.83 48.27 -42.13
N LEU A 141 -10.68 47.68 -42.47
CA LEU A 141 -9.95 47.96 -43.72
C LEU A 141 -10.58 47.33 -44.97
N GLY A 142 -11.80 46.78 -44.87
CA GLY A 142 -12.55 46.29 -46.02
C GLY A 142 -12.15 44.90 -46.50
N ALA A 143 -11.46 44.11 -45.68
CA ALA A 143 -11.23 42.70 -46.00
C ALA A 143 -12.58 41.94 -45.94
N SER A 144 -13.21 41.81 -47.11
CA SER A 144 -14.39 40.99 -47.31
C SER A 144 -14.03 39.52 -47.08
N ARG A 145 -14.86 38.85 -46.26
CA ARG A 145 -14.76 37.43 -45.95
C ARG A 145 -14.89 36.61 -47.24
N ARG A 146 -13.78 36.12 -47.78
CA ARG A 146 -13.79 34.91 -48.62
C ARG A 146 -13.21 33.78 -47.78
N THR A 147 -14.04 32.75 -47.64
CA THR A 147 -13.95 31.53 -46.79
C THR A 147 -14.06 31.75 -45.28
#